data_AF-A0A4V5TZM7-F1
#
_entry.id   AF-A0A4V5TZM7-F1
#
_cell.length_a   1.000
_cell.length_b   1.000
_cell.length_c   1.000
_cell.angle_alpha   90.00
_cell.angle_beta   90.00
_cell.angle_gamma   90.00
#
_symmetry.space_group_name_H-M   'P 1'
#
loop_
_entity.id
_entity.type
_entity.pdbx_description
1 polymer ?
#
loop_
_entity_poly.entity_id
_entity_poly.type
_entity_poly.pdbx_seq_one_letter_code
_entity_poly.pdbx_strand_id
1 'polypeptide(L)'
;MTELTAIPADVARVMREELPSVAERTVAEIVVEVPSYADAFSGRMGQKIEGAVELALAGFLELATASTGVDPATPIAPALAAAYELGRGEARDGRTMDALQAAYRVGARVSWREMSATAVAAGMSADRMARFAELVFAFIDQLSAASVAGHSDELATSGRVRQRYLERLAAALLAGASPEQLTTAAERADWTPPRTLTAVLLPEGQVRGAMVSLDPRTLRATDDVPDPCGEGELMVLLVPDAEGRSRPALLRSLDGRDAVVGPPRPWTEVAGSYARTLRAVQLGLAPDGSEPLDTDSRLPELVLRADETALADLRARALAPLAELGQSAREKLTETLRSWLLHHGRRDAVAAELFVHPQTVRYRMGQLRELYGTRLEDPRTVLELTVALGLPPAAGRPERGGGT
;
A
#
# COMPACT_ATOMS: atom_id res chain seq x y z
N MET A 1 -26.33 55.76 -23.38
CA MET A 1 -25.88 54.41 -23.74
C MET A 1 -26.89 53.45 -23.15
N THR A 2 -27.79 52.95 -24.00
CA THR A 2 -28.92 52.11 -23.57
C THR A 2 -28.40 50.75 -23.14
N GLU A 3 -28.53 50.46 -21.85
CA GLU A 3 -28.25 49.16 -21.25
C GLU A 3 -29.10 48.09 -21.95
N LEU A 4 -28.44 47.16 -22.63
CA LEU A 4 -29.07 46.10 -23.41
C LEU A 4 -28.83 44.76 -22.70
N THR A 5 -29.85 44.26 -22.04
CA THR A 5 -29.96 42.87 -21.57
C THR A 5 -29.72 41.89 -22.72
N ALA A 6 -29.06 40.76 -22.43
CA ALA A 6 -28.74 39.75 -23.43
C ALA A 6 -30.00 39.10 -24.02
N ILE A 7 -31.02 38.88 -23.18
CA ILE A 7 -32.32 38.35 -23.59
C ILE A 7 -33.43 39.35 -23.24
N PRO A 8 -34.26 39.78 -24.22
CA PRO A 8 -35.48 40.54 -23.95
C PRO A 8 -36.48 39.78 -23.07
N ALA A 9 -37.19 40.47 -22.18
CA ALA A 9 -38.08 39.84 -21.20
C ALA A 9 -39.23 39.03 -21.83
N ASP A 10 -39.73 39.48 -23.00
CA ASP A 10 -40.74 38.79 -23.80
C ASP A 10 -40.22 37.47 -24.39
N VAL A 11 -38.98 37.48 -24.91
CA VAL A 11 -38.31 36.27 -25.42
C VAL A 11 -38.02 35.29 -24.27
N ALA A 12 -37.53 35.79 -23.13
CA ALA A 12 -37.25 34.96 -21.97
C ALA A 12 -38.53 34.31 -21.39
N ARG A 13 -39.69 34.97 -21.47
CA ARG A 13 -40.97 34.37 -21.06
C ARG A 13 -41.33 33.16 -21.94
N VAL A 14 -41.19 33.30 -23.25
CA VAL A 14 -41.44 32.18 -24.19
C VAL A 14 -40.45 31.04 -23.96
N MET A 15 -39.17 31.36 -23.73
CA MET A 15 -38.15 30.34 -23.39
C MET A 15 -38.47 29.61 -22.09
N ARG A 16 -38.98 30.31 -21.06
CA ARG A 16 -39.41 29.70 -19.79
C ARG A 16 -40.56 28.71 -19.98
N GLU A 17 -41.52 29.02 -20.84
CA GLU A 17 -42.66 28.14 -21.16
C GLU A 17 -42.20 26.81 -21.80
N GLU A 18 -41.08 26.82 -22.54
CA GLU A 18 -40.52 25.65 -23.22
C GLU A 18 -39.56 24.80 -22.36
N LEU A 19 -39.09 25.31 -21.20
CA LEU A 19 -38.07 24.64 -20.38
C LEU A 19 -38.39 23.18 -20.00
N PRO A 20 -39.63 22.81 -19.61
CA PRO A 20 -39.94 21.42 -19.29
C PRO A 20 -39.65 20.48 -20.47
N SER A 21 -40.01 20.90 -21.69
CA SER A 21 -39.77 20.12 -22.90
C SER A 21 -38.29 20.06 -23.28
N VAL A 22 -37.54 21.14 -23.03
CA VAL A 22 -36.08 21.15 -23.26
C VAL A 22 -35.37 20.22 -22.28
N ALA A 23 -35.78 20.20 -21.01
CA ALA A 23 -35.22 19.33 -19.99
C ALA A 23 -35.48 17.85 -20.30
N GLU A 24 -36.73 17.49 -20.63
CA GLU A 24 -37.11 16.13 -21.04
C GLU A 24 -36.26 15.65 -22.23
N ARG A 25 -36.18 16.46 -23.29
CA ARG A 25 -35.39 16.12 -24.49
C ARG A 25 -33.90 16.01 -24.20
N THR A 26 -33.38 16.85 -23.31
CA THR A 26 -31.97 16.81 -22.89
C THR A 26 -31.65 15.49 -22.19
N VAL A 27 -32.45 15.08 -21.22
CA VAL A 27 -32.24 13.83 -20.48
C VAL A 27 -32.41 12.62 -21.40
N ALA A 28 -33.43 12.63 -22.26
CA ALA A 28 -33.65 11.56 -23.23
C ALA A 28 -32.45 11.39 -24.19
N GLU A 29 -31.88 12.47 -24.71
CA GLU A 29 -30.71 12.40 -25.59
C GLU A 29 -29.46 11.91 -24.84
N ILE A 30 -29.25 12.35 -23.58
CA ILE A 30 -28.12 11.88 -22.76
C ILE A 30 -28.21 10.38 -22.54
N VAL A 31 -29.40 9.84 -22.25
CA VAL A 31 -29.65 8.39 -22.09
C VAL A 31 -29.29 7.62 -23.37
N VAL A 32 -29.58 8.18 -24.54
CA VAL A 32 -29.30 7.54 -25.83
C VAL A 32 -27.82 7.60 -26.18
N GLU A 33 -27.16 8.74 -25.99
CA GLU A 33 -25.79 8.98 -26.45
C GLU A 33 -24.71 8.60 -25.44
N VAL A 34 -25.08 8.45 -24.15
CA VAL A 34 -24.14 8.12 -23.07
C VAL A 34 -24.63 6.86 -22.34
N PRO A 35 -24.21 5.66 -22.79
CA PRO A 35 -24.73 4.38 -22.28
C PRO A 35 -24.65 4.20 -20.76
N SER A 36 -23.66 4.81 -20.10
CA SER A 36 -23.53 4.76 -18.63
C SER A 36 -24.68 5.42 -17.87
N TYR A 37 -25.51 6.24 -18.54
CA TYR A 37 -26.68 6.90 -17.95
C TYR A 37 -28.01 6.23 -18.30
N ALA A 38 -28.03 5.23 -19.19
CA ALA A 38 -29.26 4.62 -19.66
C ALA A 38 -30.11 4.00 -18.54
N ASP A 39 -29.46 3.24 -17.65
CA ASP A 39 -30.12 2.66 -16.48
C ASP A 39 -30.28 3.68 -15.34
N ALA A 40 -29.28 4.55 -15.15
CA ALA A 40 -29.23 5.51 -14.05
C ALA A 40 -30.35 6.56 -14.12
N PHE A 41 -30.71 7.00 -15.33
CA PHE A 41 -31.73 8.03 -15.56
C PHE A 41 -33.10 7.40 -15.91
N SER A 42 -33.30 6.11 -15.69
CA SER A 42 -34.58 5.46 -15.91
C SER A 42 -35.61 5.76 -14.81
N GLY A 43 -36.89 5.79 -15.17
CA GLY A 43 -38.01 5.88 -14.24
C GLY A 43 -38.02 7.14 -13.36
N ARG A 44 -38.22 6.98 -12.04
CA ARG A 44 -38.35 8.10 -11.08
C ARG A 44 -37.07 8.92 -10.90
N MET A 45 -35.91 8.38 -11.26
CA MET A 45 -34.65 9.12 -11.17
C MET A 45 -34.50 10.09 -12.35
N GLY A 46 -34.85 9.66 -13.57
CA GLY A 46 -34.91 10.52 -14.75
C GLY A 46 -35.75 11.78 -14.52
N GLN A 47 -36.97 11.61 -13.98
CA GLN A 47 -37.87 12.74 -13.66
C GLN A 47 -37.26 13.76 -12.67
N LYS A 48 -36.46 13.29 -11.71
CA LYS A 48 -35.77 14.19 -10.77
C LYS A 48 -34.67 14.98 -11.47
N ILE A 49 -33.98 14.36 -12.41
CA ILE A 49 -32.90 14.99 -13.17
C ILE A 49 -33.47 15.96 -14.19
N GLU A 50 -34.58 15.61 -14.85
CA GLU A 50 -35.34 16.54 -15.69
C GLU A 50 -35.71 17.81 -14.91
N GLY A 51 -36.28 17.66 -13.70
CA GLY A 51 -36.58 18.82 -12.83
C GLY A 51 -35.34 19.60 -12.39
N ALA A 52 -34.19 18.95 -12.21
CA ALA A 52 -32.93 19.61 -11.91
C ALA A 52 -32.37 20.40 -13.11
N VAL A 53 -32.47 19.84 -14.32
CA VAL A 53 -32.08 20.50 -15.58
C VAL A 53 -33.00 21.69 -15.84
N GLU A 54 -34.31 21.54 -15.66
CA GLU A 54 -35.29 22.63 -15.78
C GLU A 54 -34.96 23.78 -14.83
N LEU A 55 -34.70 23.47 -13.55
CA LEU A 55 -34.33 24.46 -12.54
C LEU A 55 -33.03 25.20 -12.89
N ALA A 56 -32.02 24.48 -13.38
CA ALA A 56 -30.74 25.07 -13.80
C ALA A 56 -30.92 26.01 -15.00
N LEU A 57 -31.70 25.60 -16.00
CA LEU A 57 -32.00 26.42 -17.18
C LEU A 57 -32.87 27.64 -16.81
N ALA A 58 -33.80 27.50 -15.88
CA ALA A 58 -34.61 28.61 -15.37
C ALA A 58 -33.74 29.66 -14.67
N GLY A 59 -32.84 29.23 -13.77
CA GLY A 59 -31.89 30.11 -13.10
C GLY A 59 -30.94 30.82 -14.08
N PHE A 60 -30.54 30.14 -15.15
CA PHE A 60 -29.77 30.75 -16.24
C PHE A 60 -30.55 31.82 -17.00
N LEU A 61 -31.83 31.57 -17.36
CA LEU A 61 -32.65 32.57 -18.03
C LEU A 61 -32.90 33.80 -17.14
N GLU A 62 -33.04 33.62 -15.82
CA GLU A 62 -33.10 34.73 -14.87
C GLU A 62 -31.82 35.59 -14.92
N LEU A 63 -30.64 34.96 -14.87
CA LEU A 63 -29.35 35.64 -15.00
C LEU A 63 -29.23 36.39 -16.33
N ALA A 64 -29.61 35.77 -17.44
CA ALA A 64 -29.50 36.35 -18.76
C ALA A 64 -30.50 37.51 -19.02
N THR A 65 -31.52 37.64 -18.15
CA THR A 65 -32.49 38.76 -18.14
C THR A 65 -32.17 39.86 -17.12
N ALA A 66 -31.25 39.64 -16.18
CA ALA A 66 -30.91 40.63 -15.16
C ALA A 66 -30.04 41.75 -15.74
N SER A 67 -30.47 43.01 -15.57
CA SER A 67 -29.61 44.17 -15.82
C SER A 67 -28.49 44.22 -14.76
N THR A 68 -27.27 44.54 -15.18
CA THR A 68 -25.97 44.46 -14.45
C THR A 68 -25.89 45.23 -13.11
N GLY A 69 -26.67 44.83 -12.11
CA GLY A 69 -26.64 45.37 -10.74
C GLY A 69 -26.64 44.29 -9.63
N VAL A 70 -26.82 43.02 -10.00
CA VAL A 70 -26.60 41.86 -9.13
C VAL A 70 -25.23 41.30 -9.48
N ASP A 71 -24.41 40.93 -8.48
CA ASP A 71 -23.15 40.23 -8.73
C ASP A 71 -23.47 38.97 -9.58
N PRO A 72 -22.92 38.85 -10.81
CA PRO A 72 -23.19 37.73 -11.70
C PRO A 72 -22.95 36.36 -11.05
N ALA A 73 -22.15 36.29 -9.99
CA ALA A 73 -21.90 35.07 -9.22
C ALA A 73 -23.08 34.63 -8.32
N THR A 74 -23.97 35.54 -7.91
CA THR A 74 -25.00 35.27 -6.90
C THR A 74 -26.12 34.34 -7.40
N PRO A 75 -26.68 34.52 -8.61
CA PRO A 75 -27.75 33.63 -9.12
C PRO A 75 -27.24 32.23 -9.53
N ILE A 76 -25.95 32.09 -9.84
CA ILE A 76 -25.35 30.84 -10.34
C ILE A 76 -24.89 29.93 -9.19
N ALA A 77 -24.61 30.48 -7.99
CA ALA A 77 -24.07 29.74 -6.86
C ALA A 77 -24.88 28.46 -6.48
N PRO A 78 -26.22 28.46 -6.43
CA PRO A 78 -26.99 27.24 -6.17
C PRO A 78 -26.81 26.17 -7.26
N ALA A 79 -26.74 26.59 -8.53
CA ALA A 79 -26.54 25.69 -9.66
C ALA A 79 -25.12 25.10 -9.67
N LEU A 80 -24.10 25.90 -9.32
CA LEU A 80 -22.72 25.41 -9.15
C LEU A 80 -22.59 24.44 -7.98
N ALA A 81 -23.25 24.72 -6.85
CA ALA A 81 -23.27 23.80 -5.72
C ALA A 81 -23.97 22.48 -6.06
N ALA A 82 -25.08 22.53 -6.79
CA ALA A 82 -25.78 21.34 -7.29
C ALA A 82 -24.91 20.55 -8.28
N ALA A 83 -24.21 21.23 -9.19
CA ALA A 83 -23.28 20.60 -10.12
C ALA A 83 -22.09 19.95 -9.39
N TYR A 84 -21.54 20.60 -8.36
CA TYR A 84 -20.49 20.02 -7.52
C TYR A 84 -20.97 18.76 -6.81
N GLU A 85 -22.14 18.78 -6.17
CA GLU A 85 -22.71 17.59 -5.51
C GLU A 85 -23.08 16.47 -6.49
N LEU A 86 -23.54 16.81 -7.70
CA LEU A 86 -23.72 15.85 -8.78
C LEU A 86 -22.39 15.15 -9.07
N GLY A 87 -21.31 15.90 -9.28
CA GLY A 87 -19.96 15.36 -9.50
C GLY A 87 -19.52 14.36 -8.42
N ARG A 88 -19.78 14.67 -7.14
CA ARG A 88 -19.51 13.75 -6.02
C ARG A 88 -20.38 12.49 -6.09
N GLY A 89 -21.66 12.63 -6.38
CA GLY A 89 -22.59 11.50 -6.54
C GLY A 89 -22.15 10.56 -7.66
N GLU A 90 -21.74 11.11 -8.80
CA GLU A 90 -21.25 10.35 -9.96
C GLU A 90 -19.99 9.53 -9.64
N ALA A 91 -19.06 10.11 -8.87
CA ALA A 91 -17.88 9.39 -8.40
C ALA A 91 -18.24 8.23 -7.46
N ARG A 92 -19.23 8.41 -6.57
CA ARG A 92 -19.71 7.33 -5.67
C ARG A 92 -20.37 6.19 -6.42
N ASP A 93 -21.10 6.51 -7.48
CA ASP A 93 -21.74 5.53 -8.34
C ASP A 93 -20.76 4.86 -9.33
N GLY A 94 -19.47 5.21 -9.26
CA GLY A 94 -18.41 4.61 -10.09
C GLY A 94 -18.44 5.04 -11.56
N ARG A 95 -19.20 6.08 -11.92
CA ARG A 95 -19.22 6.62 -13.29
C ARG A 95 -17.94 7.39 -13.57
N THR A 96 -17.47 7.38 -14.81
CA THR A 96 -16.19 8.03 -15.14
C THR A 96 -16.35 9.53 -15.37
N MET A 97 -15.27 10.28 -15.17
CA MET A 97 -15.21 11.71 -15.54
C MET A 97 -15.53 11.93 -17.03
N ASP A 98 -15.10 11.02 -17.90
CA ASP A 98 -15.38 11.10 -19.34
C ASP A 98 -16.88 10.97 -19.65
N ALA A 99 -17.58 10.07 -18.96
CA ALA A 99 -19.03 9.91 -19.09
C ALA A 99 -19.77 11.17 -18.64
N LEU A 100 -19.36 11.73 -17.49
CA LEU A 100 -19.92 12.98 -16.96
C LEU A 100 -19.72 14.15 -17.93
N GLN A 101 -18.53 14.32 -18.48
CA GLN A 101 -18.25 15.36 -19.49
C GLN A 101 -19.02 15.11 -20.80
N ALA A 102 -19.20 13.85 -21.21
CA ALA A 102 -20.02 13.51 -22.37
C ALA A 102 -21.48 13.93 -22.17
N ALA A 103 -22.06 13.67 -21.00
CA ALA A 103 -23.41 14.10 -20.67
C ALA A 103 -23.56 15.63 -20.72
N TYR A 104 -22.59 16.38 -20.18
CA TYR A 104 -22.58 17.85 -20.32
C TYR A 104 -22.52 18.31 -21.77
N ARG A 105 -21.68 17.71 -22.61
CA ARG A 105 -21.61 18.05 -24.06
C ARG A 105 -22.93 17.77 -24.79
N VAL A 106 -23.57 16.65 -24.50
CA VAL A 106 -24.86 16.29 -25.10
C VAL A 106 -25.95 17.25 -24.63
N GLY A 107 -26.06 17.48 -23.32
CA GLY A 107 -27.05 18.40 -22.76
C GLY A 107 -26.87 19.84 -23.23
N ALA A 108 -25.63 20.29 -23.38
CA ALA A 108 -25.29 21.58 -23.98
C ALA A 108 -25.80 21.72 -25.41
N ARG A 109 -25.51 20.72 -26.25
CA ARG A 109 -25.92 20.70 -27.66
C ARG A 109 -27.44 20.72 -27.80
N VAL A 110 -28.15 19.91 -27.02
CA VAL A 110 -29.62 19.84 -27.05
C VAL A 110 -30.23 21.14 -26.54
N SER A 111 -29.81 21.60 -25.36
CA SER A 111 -30.32 22.85 -24.77
C SER A 111 -30.08 24.04 -25.70
N TRP A 112 -28.89 24.15 -26.31
CA TRP A 112 -28.58 25.17 -27.30
C TRP A 112 -29.49 25.10 -28.53
N ARG A 113 -29.67 23.91 -29.11
CA ARG A 113 -30.53 23.70 -30.28
C ARG A 113 -31.96 24.17 -30.02
N GLU A 114 -32.52 23.80 -28.88
CA GLU A 114 -33.92 24.14 -28.55
C GLU A 114 -34.08 25.61 -28.18
N MET A 115 -33.22 26.14 -27.30
CA MET A 115 -33.32 27.53 -26.87
C MET A 115 -33.05 28.51 -28.02
N SER A 116 -32.07 28.22 -28.89
CA SER A 116 -31.80 29.07 -30.05
C SER A 116 -32.96 29.08 -31.04
N ALA A 117 -33.62 27.93 -31.28
CA ALA A 117 -34.81 27.86 -32.12
C ALA A 117 -35.95 28.72 -31.57
N THR A 118 -36.22 28.66 -30.26
CA THR A 118 -37.24 29.48 -29.60
C THR A 118 -36.91 30.97 -29.67
N ALA A 119 -35.65 31.36 -29.46
CA ALA A 119 -35.23 32.76 -29.59
C ALA A 119 -35.36 33.30 -31.03
N VAL A 120 -35.03 32.50 -32.04
CA VAL A 120 -35.20 32.89 -33.45
C VAL A 120 -36.69 33.07 -33.77
N ALA A 121 -37.54 32.13 -33.34
CA ALA A 121 -38.98 32.20 -33.55
C ALA A 121 -39.61 33.43 -32.87
N ALA A 122 -39.06 33.85 -31.72
CA ALA A 122 -39.47 35.06 -31.01
C ALA A 122 -38.87 36.36 -31.59
N GLY A 123 -38.12 36.30 -32.70
CA GLY A 123 -37.60 37.49 -33.39
C GLY A 123 -36.33 38.09 -32.77
N MET A 124 -35.55 37.32 -32.01
CA MET A 124 -34.30 37.80 -31.43
C MET A 124 -33.25 38.15 -32.50
N SER A 125 -32.61 39.31 -32.38
CA SER A 125 -31.59 39.76 -33.32
C SER A 125 -30.31 38.93 -33.25
N ALA A 126 -29.52 38.90 -34.34
CA ALA A 126 -28.26 38.16 -34.39
C ALA A 126 -27.23 38.63 -33.33
N ASP A 127 -27.15 39.93 -33.04
CA ASP A 127 -26.28 40.49 -31.98
C ASP A 127 -26.65 39.96 -30.59
N ARG A 128 -27.96 39.90 -30.28
CA ARG A 128 -28.44 39.33 -29.01
C ARG A 128 -28.27 37.81 -28.96
N MET A 129 -28.41 37.12 -30.10
CA MET A 129 -28.13 35.69 -30.20
C MET A 129 -26.66 35.36 -29.92
N ALA A 130 -25.72 36.15 -30.42
CA ALA A 130 -24.29 35.95 -30.14
C ALA A 130 -23.99 36.08 -28.63
N ARG A 131 -24.53 37.12 -27.98
CA ARG A 131 -24.38 37.31 -26.53
C ARG A 131 -25.05 36.20 -25.72
N PHE A 132 -26.21 35.74 -26.18
CA PHE A 132 -26.89 34.60 -25.57
C PHE A 132 -26.04 33.32 -25.66
N ALA A 133 -25.42 33.06 -26.81
CA ALA A 133 -24.51 31.92 -26.99
C ALA A 133 -23.31 31.97 -26.03
N GLU A 134 -22.67 33.14 -25.90
CA GLU A 134 -21.55 33.34 -24.96
C GLU A 134 -21.96 33.03 -23.52
N LEU A 135 -23.15 33.49 -23.09
CA LEU A 135 -23.67 33.21 -21.76
C LEU A 135 -23.98 31.72 -21.55
N VAL A 136 -24.59 31.06 -22.54
CA VAL A 136 -24.91 29.62 -22.48
C VAL A 136 -23.62 28.79 -22.34
N PHE A 137 -22.62 29.04 -23.18
CA PHE A 137 -21.35 28.30 -23.11
C PHE A 137 -20.62 28.56 -21.79
N ALA A 138 -20.52 29.82 -21.37
CA ALA A 138 -19.89 30.15 -20.09
C ALA A 138 -20.62 29.51 -18.89
N PHE A 139 -21.94 29.40 -18.93
CA PHE A 139 -22.72 28.75 -17.88
C PHE A 139 -22.48 27.24 -17.84
N ILE A 140 -22.54 26.57 -18.99
CA ILE A 140 -22.31 25.13 -19.09
C ILE A 140 -20.88 24.77 -18.70
N ASP A 141 -19.88 25.56 -19.12
CA ASP A 141 -18.48 25.35 -18.76
C ASP A 141 -18.28 25.43 -17.24
N GLN A 142 -18.95 26.38 -16.57
CA GLN A 142 -18.89 26.50 -15.12
C GLN A 142 -19.56 25.32 -14.40
N LEU A 143 -20.74 24.88 -14.85
CA LEU A 143 -21.39 23.69 -14.29
C LEU A 143 -20.54 22.43 -14.49
N SER A 144 -20.00 22.24 -15.69
CA SER A 144 -19.11 21.12 -16.00
C SER A 144 -17.85 21.16 -15.14
N ALA A 145 -17.22 22.33 -14.96
CA ALA A 145 -16.04 22.48 -14.13
C ALA A 145 -16.34 22.18 -12.65
N ALA A 146 -17.48 22.66 -12.13
CA ALA A 146 -17.91 22.38 -10.76
C ALA A 146 -18.15 20.87 -10.53
N SER A 147 -18.79 20.17 -11.46
CA SER A 147 -18.97 18.71 -11.37
C SER A 147 -17.65 17.94 -11.47
N VAL A 148 -16.72 18.36 -12.33
CA VAL A 148 -15.38 17.75 -12.42
C VAL A 148 -14.59 17.93 -11.12
N ALA A 149 -14.69 19.11 -10.50
CA ALA A 149 -14.08 19.38 -9.20
C ALA A 149 -14.65 18.47 -8.11
N GLY A 150 -15.98 18.38 -7.99
CA GLY A 150 -16.64 17.50 -7.02
C GLY A 150 -16.28 16.02 -7.24
N HIS A 151 -16.25 15.57 -8.49
CA HIS A 151 -15.86 14.21 -8.84
C HIS A 151 -14.43 13.88 -8.38
N SER A 152 -13.49 14.78 -8.68
CA SER A 152 -12.08 14.64 -8.32
C SER A 152 -11.88 14.65 -6.79
N ASP A 153 -12.59 15.55 -6.09
CA ASP A 153 -12.52 15.66 -4.63
C ASP A 153 -13.09 14.42 -3.92
N GLU A 154 -14.17 13.83 -4.46
CA GLU A 154 -14.74 12.59 -3.93
C GLU A 154 -13.78 11.40 -4.15
N LEU A 155 -13.17 11.27 -5.34
CA LEU A 155 -12.14 10.26 -5.59
C LEU A 155 -10.92 10.43 -4.68
N ALA A 156 -10.45 11.66 -4.49
CA ALA A 156 -9.32 11.94 -3.60
C ALA A 156 -9.67 11.67 -2.13
N THR A 157 -10.92 11.89 -1.72
CA THR A 157 -11.39 11.64 -0.35
C THR A 157 -11.59 10.15 -0.10
N SER A 158 -12.32 9.46 -0.96
CA SER A 158 -12.52 8.01 -0.89
C SER A 158 -11.20 7.24 -0.94
N GLY A 159 -10.27 7.64 -1.81
CA GLY A 159 -8.92 7.06 -1.89
C GLY A 159 -8.13 7.22 -0.59
N ARG A 160 -8.12 8.42 0.02
CA ARG A 160 -7.46 8.67 1.31
C ARG A 160 -8.12 7.90 2.46
N VAL A 161 -9.44 7.79 2.46
CA VAL A 161 -10.18 7.03 3.48
C VAL A 161 -9.83 5.53 3.37
N ARG A 162 -9.84 4.97 2.16
CA ARG A 162 -9.43 3.59 1.91
C ARG A 162 -7.99 3.34 2.36
N GLN A 163 -7.07 4.25 2.02
CA GLN A 163 -5.68 4.16 2.44
C GLN A 163 -5.53 4.09 3.97
N ARG A 164 -6.28 4.93 4.71
CA ARG A 164 -6.30 4.86 6.19
C ARG A 164 -6.87 3.55 6.72
N TYR A 165 -7.86 2.95 6.04
CA TYR A 165 -8.36 1.63 6.43
C TYR A 165 -7.33 0.53 6.17
N LEU A 166 -6.59 0.59 5.06
CA LEU A 166 -5.49 -0.34 4.77
C LEU A 166 -4.36 -0.25 5.81
N GLU A 167 -3.98 0.97 6.20
CA GLU A 167 -2.97 1.20 7.25
C GLU A 167 -3.43 0.63 8.61
N ARG A 168 -4.69 0.85 8.98
CA ARG A 168 -5.27 0.27 10.20
C ARG A 168 -5.35 -1.25 10.15
N LEU A 169 -5.66 -1.81 8.98
CA LEU A 169 -5.64 -3.26 8.77
C LEU A 169 -4.23 -3.82 8.93
N ALA A 170 -3.22 -3.17 8.33
CA ALA A 170 -1.82 -3.57 8.47
C ALA A 170 -1.39 -3.54 9.95
N ALA A 171 -1.70 -2.49 10.69
CA ALA A 171 -1.42 -2.41 12.13
C ALA A 171 -2.13 -3.53 12.93
N ALA A 172 -3.40 -3.81 12.64
CA ALA A 172 -4.15 -4.88 13.29
C ALA A 172 -3.56 -6.27 12.99
N LEU A 173 -3.07 -6.49 11.77
CA LEU A 173 -2.38 -7.71 11.34
C LEU A 173 -1.06 -7.91 12.10
N LEU A 174 -0.27 -6.85 12.25
CA LEU A 174 1.00 -6.89 13.00
C LEU A 174 0.77 -7.09 14.51
N ALA A 175 -0.28 -6.49 15.05
CA ALA A 175 -0.66 -6.66 16.45
C ALA A 175 -1.26 -8.04 16.77
N GLY A 176 -1.57 -8.87 15.76
CA GLY A 176 -2.18 -10.19 15.95
C GLY A 176 -3.62 -10.12 16.42
N ALA A 177 -4.42 -9.18 15.88
CA ALA A 177 -5.84 -9.06 16.16
C ALA A 177 -6.62 -10.36 15.81
N SER A 178 -7.84 -10.51 16.35
CA SER A 178 -8.63 -11.72 16.12
C SER A 178 -9.06 -11.87 14.65
N PRO A 179 -9.25 -13.09 14.14
CA PRO A 179 -9.69 -13.31 12.75
C PRO A 179 -10.97 -12.55 12.37
N GLU A 180 -11.92 -12.41 13.30
CA GLU A 180 -13.18 -11.68 13.09
C GLU A 180 -12.94 -10.17 12.93
N GLN A 181 -12.06 -9.61 13.77
CA GLN A 181 -11.65 -8.20 13.68
C GLN A 181 -10.94 -7.92 12.37
N LEU A 182 -10.03 -8.81 11.97
CA LEU A 182 -9.27 -8.71 10.73
C LEU A 182 -10.18 -8.81 9.51
N THR A 183 -11.14 -9.72 9.51
CA THR A 183 -12.11 -9.87 8.40
C THR A 183 -12.94 -8.59 8.25
N THR A 184 -13.46 -8.06 9.37
CA THR A 184 -14.21 -6.80 9.36
C THR A 184 -13.36 -5.61 8.88
N ALA A 185 -12.08 -5.56 9.26
CA ALA A 185 -11.15 -4.52 8.83
C ALA A 185 -10.83 -4.62 7.33
N ALA A 186 -10.64 -5.83 6.81
CA ALA A 186 -10.42 -6.10 5.39
C ALA A 186 -11.62 -5.67 4.54
N GLU A 187 -12.84 -6.01 4.97
CA GLU A 187 -14.09 -5.56 4.31
C GLU A 187 -14.19 -4.03 4.25
N ARG A 188 -13.91 -3.34 5.37
CA ARG A 188 -13.92 -1.85 5.42
C ARG A 188 -12.85 -1.21 4.53
N ALA A 189 -11.74 -1.90 4.33
CA ALA A 189 -10.65 -1.44 3.47
C ALA A 189 -10.85 -1.77 1.98
N ASP A 190 -11.95 -2.46 1.64
CA ASP A 190 -12.15 -3.07 0.31
C ASP A 190 -10.90 -3.87 -0.12
N TRP A 191 -10.37 -4.68 0.79
CA TRP A 191 -9.17 -5.46 0.58
C TRP A 191 -9.50 -6.94 0.59
N THR A 192 -9.25 -7.63 -0.52
CA THR A 192 -9.52 -9.06 -0.65
C THR A 192 -8.41 -9.88 0.02
N PRO A 193 -8.70 -10.61 1.11
CA PRO A 193 -7.66 -11.34 1.84
C PRO A 193 -7.00 -12.44 0.99
N PRO A 194 -5.66 -12.55 1.00
CA PRO A 194 -4.92 -13.64 0.38
C PRO A 194 -4.99 -14.91 1.23
N ARG A 195 -4.39 -16.00 0.76
CA ARG A 195 -4.26 -17.22 1.58
C ARG A 195 -3.17 -17.03 2.63
N THR A 196 -2.04 -16.50 2.20
CA THR A 196 -0.89 -16.26 3.07
C THR A 196 -0.38 -14.83 2.95
N LEU A 197 0.27 -14.36 4.02
CA LEU A 197 1.06 -13.14 4.03
C LEU A 197 2.48 -13.45 4.51
N THR A 198 3.44 -12.72 3.96
CA THR A 198 4.85 -12.72 4.38
C THR A 198 5.24 -11.31 4.79
N ALA A 199 5.76 -11.14 6.00
CA ALA A 199 6.31 -9.87 6.44
C ALA A 199 7.71 -9.65 5.83
N VAL A 200 7.94 -8.46 5.31
CA VAL A 200 9.23 -8.01 4.79
C VAL A 200 9.59 -6.70 5.48
N LEU A 201 10.74 -6.68 6.15
CA LEU A 201 11.35 -5.47 6.69
C LEU A 201 12.40 -4.95 5.70
N LEU A 202 12.41 -3.65 5.44
CA LEU A 202 13.41 -3.02 4.58
C LEU A 202 13.54 -1.52 4.91
N PRO A 203 14.67 -0.87 4.58
CA PRO A 203 14.85 0.57 4.77
C PRO A 203 13.77 1.39 4.03
N GLU A 204 13.29 2.49 4.62
CA GLU A 204 12.22 3.31 4.02
C GLU A 204 12.56 3.75 2.58
N GLY A 205 13.80 4.14 2.32
CA GLY A 205 14.27 4.56 1.00
C GLY A 205 14.11 3.50 -0.10
N GLN A 206 14.00 2.21 0.27
CA GLN A 206 13.86 1.10 -0.66
C GLN A 206 12.40 0.69 -0.93
N VAL A 207 11.44 1.18 -0.13
CA VAL A 207 10.02 0.78 -0.20
C VAL A 207 9.43 1.08 -1.57
N ARG A 208 9.62 2.31 -2.07
CA ARG A 208 9.03 2.74 -3.34
C ARG A 208 9.52 1.89 -4.52
N GLY A 209 10.80 1.54 -4.53
CA GLY A 209 11.37 0.67 -5.55
C GLY A 209 10.86 -0.77 -5.46
N ALA A 210 10.71 -1.30 -4.25
CA ALA A 210 10.18 -2.65 -4.04
C ALA A 210 8.71 -2.75 -4.48
N MET A 211 7.88 -1.76 -4.12
CA MET A 211 6.44 -1.78 -4.40
C MET A 211 6.07 -1.86 -5.89
N VAL A 212 6.93 -1.38 -6.79
CA VAL A 212 6.70 -1.49 -8.26
C VAL A 212 6.69 -2.94 -8.73
N SER A 213 7.43 -3.80 -8.04
CA SER A 213 7.63 -5.22 -8.39
C SER A 213 6.81 -6.20 -7.54
N LEU A 214 6.11 -5.71 -6.52
CA LEU A 214 5.32 -6.54 -5.60
C LEU A 214 3.84 -6.59 -6.03
N ASP A 215 3.09 -7.53 -5.45
CA ASP A 215 1.65 -7.65 -5.68
C ASP A 215 0.93 -6.34 -5.25
N PRO A 216 0.00 -5.78 -6.05
CA PRO A 216 -0.72 -4.55 -5.71
C PRO A 216 -1.51 -4.59 -4.40
N ARG A 217 -1.84 -5.79 -3.90
CA ARG A 217 -2.50 -6.00 -2.60
C ARG A 217 -1.54 -5.92 -1.42
N THR A 218 -0.24 -5.71 -1.65
CA THR A 218 0.77 -5.57 -0.60
C THR A 218 0.42 -4.41 0.32
N LEU A 219 0.30 -4.68 1.62
CA LEU A 219 0.02 -3.65 2.61
C LEU A 219 1.33 -3.06 3.13
N ARG A 220 1.37 -1.74 3.31
CA ARG A 220 2.42 -1.03 4.03
C ARG A 220 1.92 -0.76 5.44
N ALA A 221 2.67 -1.19 6.45
CA ALA A 221 2.43 -0.73 7.81
C ALA A 221 3.19 0.58 8.04
N THR A 222 2.61 1.46 8.85
CA THR A 222 3.18 2.76 9.22
C THR A 222 3.88 2.75 10.57
N ASP A 223 3.97 1.59 11.23
CA ASP A 223 4.66 1.49 12.51
C ASP A 223 6.17 1.65 12.28
N ASP A 224 6.75 2.66 12.93
CA ASP A 224 8.20 2.86 12.96
C ASP A 224 8.83 1.68 13.71
N VAL A 225 9.62 0.89 12.98
CA VAL A 225 10.43 -0.15 13.58
C VAL A 225 11.80 0.46 13.87
N PRO A 226 12.20 0.61 15.15
CA PRO A 226 13.53 1.11 15.47
C PRO A 226 14.57 0.17 14.88
N ASP A 227 15.47 0.71 14.05
CA ASP A 227 16.60 -0.05 13.55
C ASP A 227 17.67 -0.18 14.66
N PRO A 228 17.94 -1.39 15.18
CA PRO A 228 19.00 -1.60 16.17
C PRO A 228 20.41 -1.35 15.59
N CYS A 229 20.57 -1.26 14.27
CA CYS A 229 21.82 -0.90 13.62
C CYS A 229 22.02 0.61 13.44
N GLY A 230 20.97 1.43 13.63
CA GLY A 230 21.06 2.89 13.54
C GLY A 230 21.25 3.44 12.13
N GLU A 231 20.91 2.67 11.08
CA GLU A 231 21.14 3.03 9.67
C GLU A 231 19.90 3.64 8.97
N GLY A 232 18.74 3.69 9.64
CA GLY A 232 17.55 4.41 9.17
C GLY A 232 16.24 3.92 9.78
N GLU A 233 15.11 4.44 9.32
CA GLU A 233 13.78 3.92 9.67
C GLU A 233 13.47 2.69 8.79
N LEU A 234 13.09 1.58 9.44
CA LEU A 234 12.65 0.36 8.78
C LEU A 234 11.14 0.37 8.59
N MET A 235 10.70 -0.05 7.42
CA MET A 235 9.28 -0.21 7.09
C MET A 235 8.90 -1.67 6.96
N VAL A 236 7.63 -1.99 7.29
CA VAL A 236 7.06 -3.32 7.11
C VAL A 236 6.15 -3.37 5.90
N LEU A 237 6.39 -4.34 5.02
CA LEU A 237 5.50 -4.71 3.93
C LEU A 237 4.90 -6.10 4.20
N LEU A 238 3.60 -6.26 3.96
CA LEU A 238 2.90 -7.54 4.06
C LEU A 238 2.58 -8.04 2.65
N VAL A 239 3.39 -8.97 2.17
CA VAL A 239 3.33 -9.46 0.79
C VAL A 239 2.41 -10.69 0.70
N PRO A 240 1.38 -10.69 -0.16
CA PRO A 240 0.44 -11.79 -0.30
C PRO A 240 1.03 -12.98 -1.07
N ASP A 241 0.62 -14.19 -0.67
CA ASP A 241 0.78 -15.45 -1.41
C ASP A 241 2.22 -15.74 -1.90
N ALA A 242 3.23 -15.27 -1.16
CA ALA A 242 4.66 -15.35 -1.51
C ALA A 242 5.33 -16.68 -1.11
N GLU A 243 4.58 -17.78 -1.15
CA GLU A 243 5.04 -19.11 -0.77
C GLU A 243 5.37 -20.01 -1.97
N GLY A 244 6.06 -21.13 -1.73
CA GLY A 244 6.36 -22.13 -2.75
C GLY A 244 7.10 -21.55 -3.96
N ARG A 245 6.50 -21.64 -5.16
CA ARG A 245 7.11 -21.18 -6.42
C ARG A 245 7.24 -19.66 -6.50
N SER A 246 6.47 -18.90 -5.72
CA SER A 246 6.51 -17.43 -5.71
C SER A 246 7.66 -16.88 -4.85
N ARG A 247 8.13 -17.66 -3.86
CA ARG A 247 9.16 -17.19 -2.91
C ARG A 247 10.46 -16.75 -3.58
N PRO A 248 11.05 -17.49 -4.55
CA PRO A 248 12.26 -17.03 -5.23
C PRO A 248 12.05 -15.75 -6.04
N ALA A 249 10.84 -15.49 -6.54
CA ALA A 249 10.54 -14.24 -7.25
C ALA A 249 10.49 -13.03 -6.30
N LEU A 250 9.92 -13.22 -5.10
CA LEU A 250 9.97 -12.23 -4.02
C LEU A 250 11.41 -11.91 -3.61
N LEU A 251 12.25 -12.93 -3.38
CA LEU A 251 13.63 -12.70 -2.98
C LEU A 251 14.41 -11.92 -4.06
N ARG A 252 14.22 -12.25 -5.34
CA ARG A 252 14.85 -11.51 -6.45
C ARG A 252 14.39 -10.06 -6.57
N SER A 253 13.11 -9.75 -6.28
CA SER A 253 12.63 -8.36 -6.34
C SER A 253 13.19 -7.48 -5.21
N LEU A 254 13.70 -8.12 -4.16
CA LEU A 254 14.29 -7.49 -2.98
C LEU A 254 15.83 -7.48 -2.97
N ASP A 255 16.47 -7.98 -4.02
CA ASP A 255 17.93 -7.97 -4.18
C ASP A 255 18.47 -6.52 -4.16
N GLY A 256 19.54 -6.30 -3.39
CA GLY A 256 20.18 -5.00 -3.18
C GLY A 256 19.37 -4.01 -2.33
N ARG A 257 18.38 -4.47 -1.57
CA ARG A 257 17.51 -3.61 -0.74
C ARG A 257 17.66 -3.80 0.76
N ASP A 258 18.65 -4.59 1.20
CA ASP A 258 18.88 -4.92 2.62
C ASP A 258 17.61 -5.42 3.33
N ALA A 259 16.77 -6.17 2.60
CA ALA A 259 15.48 -6.61 3.11
C ALA A 259 15.61 -7.87 3.96
N VAL A 260 14.78 -7.99 5.00
CA VAL A 260 14.63 -9.18 5.84
C VAL A 260 13.25 -9.79 5.62
N VAL A 261 13.22 -11.05 5.20
CA VAL A 261 12.01 -11.73 4.72
C VAL A 261 11.59 -12.82 5.70
N GLY A 262 10.35 -12.74 6.16
CA GLY A 262 9.75 -13.70 7.08
C GLY A 262 9.27 -14.99 6.40
N PRO A 263 8.75 -15.95 7.18
CA PRO A 263 8.06 -17.12 6.66
C PRO A 263 6.65 -16.74 6.18
N PRO A 264 6.11 -17.42 5.16
CA PRO A 264 4.70 -17.28 4.84
C PRO A 264 3.85 -17.84 5.98
N ARG A 265 2.79 -17.12 6.34
CA ARG A 265 1.80 -17.52 7.34
C ARG A 265 0.39 -17.35 6.77
N PRO A 266 -0.62 -18.09 7.28
CA PRO A 266 -2.00 -17.70 7.07
C PRO A 266 -2.16 -16.19 7.32
N TRP A 267 -2.92 -15.48 6.49
CA TRP A 267 -2.94 -14.02 6.54
C TRP A 267 -3.31 -13.47 7.93
N THR A 268 -4.17 -14.17 8.67
CA THR A 268 -4.55 -13.84 10.06
C THR A 268 -3.44 -14.05 11.11
N GLU A 269 -2.37 -14.77 10.75
CA GLU A 269 -1.25 -15.13 11.64
C GLU A 269 0.07 -14.46 11.22
N VAL A 270 0.01 -13.44 10.36
CA VAL A 270 1.20 -12.77 9.84
C VAL A 270 2.06 -12.10 10.91
N ALA A 271 1.48 -11.80 12.09
CA ALA A 271 2.23 -11.36 13.27
C ALA A 271 3.41 -12.28 13.60
N GLY A 272 3.27 -13.60 13.41
CA GLY A 272 4.36 -14.55 13.60
C GLY A 272 5.47 -14.46 12.54
N SER A 273 5.13 -14.05 11.31
CA SER A 273 6.12 -13.73 10.29
C SER A 273 6.90 -12.48 10.67
N TYR A 274 6.18 -11.43 11.09
CA TYR A 274 6.75 -10.15 11.50
C TYR A 274 7.65 -10.28 12.74
N ALA A 275 7.22 -11.02 13.76
CA ALA A 275 8.04 -11.29 14.94
C ALA A 275 9.37 -11.96 14.59
N ARG A 276 9.39 -12.84 13.57
CA ARG A 276 10.63 -13.49 13.12
C ARG A 276 11.57 -12.50 12.42
N THR A 277 11.05 -11.63 11.55
CA THR A 277 11.89 -10.62 10.88
C THR A 277 12.47 -9.62 11.88
N LEU A 278 11.66 -9.15 12.84
CA LEU A 278 12.14 -8.31 13.94
C LEU A 278 13.24 -9.00 14.74
N ARG A 279 13.05 -10.28 15.08
CA ARG A 279 14.05 -11.02 15.84
C ARG A 279 15.36 -11.14 15.09
N ALA A 280 15.33 -11.40 13.78
CA ALA A 280 16.52 -11.45 12.94
C ALA A 280 17.30 -10.13 12.95
N VAL A 281 16.58 -9.01 12.82
CA VAL A 281 17.13 -7.65 12.88
C VAL A 281 17.74 -7.34 14.25
N GLN A 282 17.02 -7.65 15.35
CA GLN A 282 17.52 -7.48 16.72
C GLN A 282 18.78 -8.29 17.02
N LEU A 283 18.91 -9.47 16.42
CA LEU A 283 20.10 -10.30 16.53
C LEU A 283 21.25 -9.80 15.64
N GLY A 284 21.04 -8.76 14.84
CA GLY A 284 22.03 -8.26 13.89
C GLY A 284 22.38 -9.28 12.81
N LEU A 285 21.43 -10.16 12.45
CA LEU A 285 21.60 -11.02 11.29
C LEU A 285 21.61 -10.13 10.05
N ALA A 286 22.69 -10.19 9.28
CA ALA A 286 22.85 -9.42 8.07
C ALA A 286 22.58 -10.29 6.84
N PRO A 287 22.11 -9.68 5.73
CA PRO A 287 22.08 -10.33 4.44
C PRO A 287 23.49 -10.67 3.94
N ASP A 288 23.61 -11.75 3.17
CA ASP A 288 24.87 -12.19 2.59
C ASP A 288 25.06 -11.52 1.21
N GLY A 289 25.87 -10.45 1.18
CA GLY A 289 26.06 -9.69 -0.06
C GLY A 289 24.86 -8.79 -0.37
N SER A 290 24.32 -8.88 -1.58
CA SER A 290 23.13 -8.12 -2.00
C SER A 290 21.82 -8.86 -1.77
N GLU A 291 21.85 -10.17 -1.58
CA GLU A 291 20.64 -10.98 -1.44
C GLU A 291 19.89 -10.62 -0.16
N PRO A 292 18.55 -10.57 -0.16
CA PRO A 292 17.80 -10.32 1.06
C PRO A 292 17.96 -11.46 2.07
N LEU A 293 17.87 -11.13 3.36
CA LEU A 293 17.94 -12.10 4.44
C LEU A 293 16.63 -12.90 4.53
N ASP A 294 16.60 -14.11 3.98
CA ASP A 294 15.53 -15.06 4.22
C ASP A 294 15.66 -15.72 5.61
N THR A 295 14.75 -15.40 6.52
CA THR A 295 14.77 -15.96 7.89
C THR A 295 14.61 -17.48 7.97
N ASP A 296 14.02 -18.14 6.96
CA ASP A 296 13.93 -19.61 6.93
C ASP A 296 15.31 -20.26 6.68
N SER A 297 16.28 -19.52 6.14
CA SER A 297 17.66 -19.98 5.98
C SER A 297 18.51 -19.83 7.24
N ARG A 298 18.03 -19.09 8.25
CA ARG A 298 18.78 -18.72 9.48
C ARG A 298 18.13 -19.25 10.77
N LEU A 299 17.37 -20.34 10.67
CA LEU A 299 16.67 -20.94 11.81
C LEU A 299 17.62 -21.37 12.96
N PRO A 300 18.80 -21.98 12.71
CA PRO A 300 19.72 -22.33 13.78
C PRO A 300 20.18 -21.11 14.58
N GLU A 301 20.51 -20.00 13.92
CA GLU A 301 20.90 -18.75 14.57
C GLU A 301 19.76 -18.16 15.39
N LEU A 302 18.56 -18.12 14.84
CA LEU A 302 17.37 -17.62 15.52
C LEU A 302 17.04 -18.44 16.77
N VAL A 303 17.13 -19.77 16.69
CA VAL A 303 16.83 -20.68 17.81
C VAL A 303 17.91 -20.60 18.88
N LEU A 304 19.19 -20.70 18.51
CA LEU A 304 20.28 -20.74 19.48
C LEU A 304 20.47 -19.38 20.17
N ARG A 305 20.23 -18.27 19.47
CA ARG A 305 20.32 -16.92 20.04
C ARG A 305 18.99 -16.40 20.60
N ALA A 306 17.97 -17.25 20.73
CA ALA A 306 16.69 -16.84 21.31
C ALA A 306 16.87 -16.27 22.73
N ASP A 307 17.80 -16.82 23.51
CA ASP A 307 18.25 -16.31 24.81
C ASP A 307 19.78 -16.28 24.83
N GLU A 308 20.36 -15.12 24.51
CA GLU A 308 21.82 -14.97 24.42
C GLU A 308 22.51 -15.14 25.78
N THR A 309 21.84 -14.73 26.87
CA THR A 309 22.34 -14.88 28.23
C THR A 309 22.42 -16.34 28.65
N ALA A 310 21.34 -17.10 28.45
CA ALA A 310 21.35 -18.54 28.74
C ALA A 310 22.34 -19.30 27.84
N LEU A 311 22.49 -18.90 26.57
CA LEU A 311 23.50 -19.50 25.68
C LEU A 311 24.92 -19.21 26.17
N ALA A 312 25.21 -17.99 26.64
CA ALA A 312 26.51 -17.62 27.19
C ALA A 312 26.82 -18.40 28.48
N ASP A 313 25.86 -18.52 29.40
CA ASP A 313 25.99 -19.29 30.64
C ASP A 313 26.18 -20.79 30.36
N LEU A 314 25.47 -21.32 29.35
CA LEU A 314 25.66 -22.69 28.90
C LEU A 314 27.06 -22.89 28.32
N ARG A 315 27.54 -21.97 27.47
CA ARG A 315 28.91 -22.00 26.91
C ARG A 315 29.96 -21.98 28.00
N ALA A 316 29.83 -21.08 28.98
CA ALA A 316 30.77 -20.96 30.10
C ALA A 316 30.85 -22.26 30.91
N ARG A 317 29.70 -22.88 31.23
CA ARG A 317 29.65 -24.15 31.96
C ARG A 317 30.19 -25.32 31.14
N ALA A 318 29.78 -25.45 29.88
CA ALA A 318 30.15 -26.57 29.01
C ALA A 318 31.65 -26.53 28.63
N LEU A 319 32.23 -25.34 28.53
CA LEU A 319 33.66 -25.13 28.22
C LEU A 319 34.54 -24.93 29.46
N ALA A 320 33.99 -25.01 30.68
CA ALA A 320 34.76 -24.89 31.92
C ALA A 320 36.02 -25.79 31.98
N PRO A 321 36.03 -27.03 31.45
CA PRO A 321 37.25 -27.84 31.43
C PRO A 321 38.40 -27.27 30.59
N LEU A 322 38.12 -26.31 29.70
CA LEU A 322 39.12 -25.63 28.87
C LEU A 322 39.55 -24.27 29.46
N ALA A 323 39.01 -23.86 30.61
CA ALA A 323 39.22 -22.54 31.19
C ALA A 323 40.68 -22.30 31.63
N GLU A 324 41.38 -23.32 32.13
CA GLU A 324 42.77 -23.20 32.58
C GLU A 324 43.80 -23.21 31.44
N LEU A 325 43.37 -23.47 30.20
CA LEU A 325 44.26 -23.49 29.05
C LEU A 325 44.58 -22.08 28.56
N GLY A 326 45.78 -21.90 28.01
CA GLY A 326 46.13 -20.69 27.28
C GLY A 326 45.21 -20.45 26.08
N GLN A 327 44.94 -19.19 25.76
CA GLN A 327 43.94 -18.76 24.76
C GLN A 327 44.04 -19.53 23.43
N SER A 328 45.24 -19.64 22.85
CA SER A 328 45.42 -20.34 21.57
C SER A 328 45.06 -21.83 21.63
N ALA A 329 45.36 -22.49 22.76
CA ALA A 329 45.02 -23.90 22.95
C ALA A 329 43.50 -24.06 23.13
N ARG A 330 42.88 -23.19 23.92
CA ARG A 330 41.43 -23.16 24.13
C ARG A 330 40.67 -23.00 22.82
N GLU A 331 41.06 -22.04 21.98
CA GLU A 331 40.43 -21.79 20.67
C GLU A 331 40.49 -23.03 19.76
N LYS A 332 41.69 -23.59 19.58
CA LYS A 332 41.91 -24.78 18.73
C LYS A 332 41.14 -26.01 19.21
N LEU A 333 41.10 -26.24 20.53
CA LEU A 333 40.36 -27.36 21.10
C LEU A 333 38.85 -27.16 21.02
N THR A 334 38.37 -25.93 21.24
CA THR A 334 36.94 -25.59 21.09
C THR A 334 36.48 -25.78 19.64
N GLU A 335 37.27 -25.30 18.68
CA GLU A 335 37.02 -25.49 17.24
C GLU A 335 37.01 -26.98 16.87
N THR A 336 37.98 -27.75 17.36
CA THR A 336 38.06 -29.19 17.13
C THR A 336 36.87 -29.93 17.73
N LEU A 337 36.46 -29.56 18.94
CA LEU A 337 35.31 -30.15 19.62
C LEU A 337 34.01 -29.87 18.87
N ARG A 338 33.81 -28.62 18.41
CA ARG A 338 32.67 -28.23 17.58
C ARG A 338 32.60 -29.09 16.30
N SER A 339 33.69 -29.12 15.53
CA SER A 339 33.76 -29.90 14.29
C SER A 339 33.52 -31.39 14.56
N TRP A 340 34.12 -31.94 15.62
CA TRP A 340 33.91 -33.33 16.02
C TRP A 340 32.45 -33.66 16.34
N LEU A 341 31.73 -32.77 17.03
CA LEU A 341 30.30 -32.94 17.32
C LEU A 341 29.46 -32.91 16.03
N LEU A 342 29.69 -31.93 15.16
CA LEU A 342 28.94 -31.76 13.90
C LEU A 342 29.21 -32.89 12.88
N HIS A 343 30.41 -33.46 12.89
CA HIS A 343 30.76 -34.61 12.05
C HIS A 343 30.55 -35.97 12.72
N HIS A 344 29.94 -36.01 13.90
CA HIS A 344 29.67 -37.23 14.67
C HIS A 344 30.92 -38.10 14.88
N GLY A 345 32.04 -37.44 15.17
CA GLY A 345 33.33 -38.05 15.46
C GLY A 345 34.11 -38.63 14.28
N ARG A 346 33.66 -38.40 13.05
CA ARG A 346 34.38 -38.80 11.82
C ARG A 346 35.66 -37.97 11.65
N ARG A 347 36.77 -38.51 12.14
CA ARG A 347 38.09 -37.84 12.16
C ARG A 347 38.51 -37.23 10.83
N ASP A 348 38.34 -37.95 9.73
CA ASP A 348 38.83 -37.48 8.43
C ASP A 348 37.96 -36.33 7.87
N ALA A 349 36.67 -36.28 8.25
CA ALA A 349 35.80 -35.14 7.95
C ALA A 349 36.17 -33.90 8.77
N VAL A 350 36.45 -34.07 10.07
CA VAL A 350 36.95 -33.00 10.95
C VAL A 350 38.28 -32.44 10.43
N ALA A 351 39.18 -33.32 9.99
CA ALA A 351 40.48 -32.92 9.45
C ALA A 351 40.33 -32.08 8.17
N ALA A 352 39.39 -32.48 7.29
CA ALA A 352 39.07 -31.75 6.08
C ALA A 352 38.43 -30.38 6.35
N GLU A 353 37.45 -30.29 7.27
CA GLU A 353 36.80 -29.01 7.65
C GLU A 353 37.82 -28.02 8.22
N LEU A 354 38.70 -28.49 9.10
CA LEU A 354 39.66 -27.64 9.82
C LEU A 354 40.97 -27.43 9.06
N PHE A 355 41.13 -27.97 7.85
CA PHE A 355 42.37 -27.94 7.06
C PHE A 355 43.62 -28.40 7.84
N VAL A 356 43.48 -29.46 8.64
CA VAL A 356 44.58 -30.06 9.42
C VAL A 356 44.80 -31.52 9.07
N HIS A 357 45.95 -32.08 9.46
CA HIS A 357 46.20 -33.50 9.30
C HIS A 357 45.31 -34.34 10.25
N PRO A 358 44.79 -35.53 9.85
CA PRO A 358 43.97 -36.38 10.73
C PRO A 358 44.66 -36.75 12.05
N GLN A 359 46.00 -36.84 12.05
CA GLN A 359 46.77 -37.06 13.29
C GLN A 359 46.67 -35.89 14.28
N THR A 360 46.56 -34.65 13.78
CA THR A 360 46.35 -33.46 14.61
C THR A 360 44.97 -33.50 15.27
N VAL A 361 43.94 -33.93 14.53
CA VAL A 361 42.60 -34.16 15.10
C VAL A 361 42.67 -35.24 16.19
N ARG A 362 43.34 -36.37 15.93
CA ARG A 362 43.52 -37.43 16.93
C ARG A 362 44.20 -36.90 18.20
N TYR A 363 45.26 -36.12 18.05
CA TYR A 363 46.00 -35.52 19.16
C TYR A 363 45.10 -34.57 19.98
N ARG A 364 44.44 -33.61 19.32
CA ARG A 364 43.53 -32.66 19.99
C ARG A 364 42.34 -33.36 20.67
N MET A 365 41.78 -34.40 20.05
CA MET A 365 40.74 -35.23 20.67
C MET A 365 41.27 -36.06 21.85
N GLY A 366 42.54 -36.42 21.86
CA GLY A 366 43.20 -37.01 23.03
C GLY A 366 43.19 -36.04 24.21
N GLN A 367 43.63 -34.80 23.99
CA GLN A 367 43.61 -33.74 25.00
C GLN A 367 42.19 -33.45 25.51
N LEU A 368 41.20 -33.38 24.60
CA LEU A 368 39.79 -33.21 24.98
C LEU A 368 39.29 -34.37 25.85
N ARG A 369 39.67 -35.62 25.56
CA ARG A 369 39.31 -36.78 26.40
C ARG A 369 40.00 -36.74 27.76
N GLU A 370 41.22 -36.25 27.86
CA GLU A 370 41.90 -36.06 29.16
C GLU A 370 41.18 -35.02 30.03
N LEU A 371 40.68 -33.93 29.43
CA LEU A 371 39.99 -32.85 30.15
C LEU A 371 38.53 -33.18 30.50
N TYR A 372 37.80 -33.82 29.58
CA TYR A 372 36.38 -34.13 29.77
C TYR A 372 36.14 -35.52 30.38
N GLY A 373 37.07 -36.47 30.22
CA GLY A 373 36.90 -37.85 30.66
C GLY A 373 35.75 -38.54 29.94
N THR A 374 34.99 -39.35 30.69
CA THR A 374 33.78 -40.06 30.20
C THR A 374 32.62 -39.13 29.88
N ARG A 375 32.69 -37.83 30.22
CA ARG A 375 31.61 -36.87 29.94
C ARG A 375 31.37 -36.67 28.45
N LEU A 376 32.35 -36.93 27.57
CA LEU A 376 32.12 -36.88 26.11
C LEU A 376 31.24 -38.03 25.59
N GLU A 377 30.95 -39.04 26.43
CA GLU A 377 30.06 -40.15 26.11
C GLU A 377 28.68 -39.99 26.79
N ASP A 378 28.55 -39.07 27.74
CA ASP A 378 27.29 -38.75 28.41
C ASP A 378 26.35 -37.98 27.46
N PRO A 379 25.15 -38.50 27.15
CA PRO A 379 24.20 -37.84 26.25
C PRO A 379 23.84 -36.42 26.68
N ARG A 380 23.80 -36.15 27.99
CA ARG A 380 23.46 -34.81 28.50
C ARG A 380 24.56 -33.81 28.19
N THR A 381 25.82 -34.18 28.46
CA THR A 381 26.98 -33.34 28.14
C THR A 381 27.12 -33.12 26.63
N VAL A 382 26.90 -34.15 25.81
CA VAL A 382 26.94 -34.02 24.34
C VAL A 382 25.89 -33.02 23.84
N LEU A 383 24.66 -33.06 24.38
CA LEU A 383 23.63 -32.08 24.06
C LEU A 383 24.06 -30.66 24.46
N GLU A 384 24.56 -30.48 25.69
CA GLU A 384 25.01 -29.17 26.19
C GLU A 384 26.13 -28.59 25.32
N LEU A 385 27.13 -29.40 24.96
CA LEU A 385 28.21 -28.99 24.06
C LEU A 385 27.72 -28.69 22.65
N THR A 386 26.78 -29.48 22.12
CA THR A 386 26.21 -29.25 20.77
C THR A 386 25.46 -27.94 20.69
N VAL A 387 24.65 -27.61 21.71
CA VAL A 387 23.94 -26.33 21.79
C VAL A 387 24.93 -25.18 22.02
N ALA A 388 25.86 -25.33 22.96
CA ALA A 388 26.88 -24.33 23.24
C ALA A 388 27.74 -24.01 22.02
N LEU A 389 28.10 -24.99 21.20
CA LEU A 389 29.03 -24.83 20.08
C LEU A 389 28.33 -24.78 18.71
N GLY A 390 27.00 -24.84 18.65
CA GLY A 390 26.25 -24.93 17.40
C GLY A 390 26.57 -23.80 16.42
N LEU A 391 26.70 -22.58 16.94
CA LEU A 391 27.20 -21.42 16.18
C LEU A 391 28.69 -21.20 16.41
N PRO A 392 29.44 -20.76 15.39
CA PRO A 392 30.79 -20.25 15.63
C PRO A 392 30.76 -19.08 16.63
N PRO A 393 31.88 -18.78 17.31
CA PRO A 393 31.99 -17.54 18.07
C PRO A 393 31.72 -16.37 17.10
N ALA A 394 30.92 -15.38 17.55
CA ALA A 394 30.63 -14.22 16.73
C ALA A 394 31.96 -13.55 16.37
N ALA A 395 32.27 -13.47 15.08
CA ALA A 395 33.37 -12.63 14.63
C ALA A 395 33.02 -11.20 15.06
N GLY A 396 33.92 -10.54 15.81
CA GLY A 396 33.76 -9.12 16.12
C GLY A 396 33.45 -8.38 14.83
N ARG A 397 32.34 -7.63 14.82
CA ARG A 397 31.86 -6.87 13.66
C ARG A 397 33.05 -6.09 13.09
N PRO A 398 33.47 -6.26 11.82
CA PRO A 398 34.46 -5.37 11.26
C PRO A 398 33.82 -3.98 11.25
N GLU A 399 34.42 -3.02 11.95
CA GLU A 399 34.10 -1.61 11.79
C GLU A 399 34.22 -1.31 10.29
N ARG A 400 33.09 -1.14 9.60
CA ARG A 400 33.11 -0.68 8.22
C ARG A 400 33.65 0.74 8.27
N GLY A 401 34.92 0.89 7.89
CA GLY A 401 35.66 2.13 8.00
C GLY A 401 34.86 3.30 7.45
N GLY A 402 34.66 4.31 8.30
CA GLY A 402 34.20 5.62 7.88
C GLY A 402 35.21 6.19 6.89
N GLY A 403 34.85 6.13 5.61
CA GLY A 403 35.52 6.89 4.56
C GLY A 403 35.25 8.37 4.79
N THR A 404 36.33 9.08 5.15
CA THR A 404 36.48 10.54 5.20
C THR A 404 36.02 11.25 3.94
#